data_AF-A0A970L5Z9-F1
#
_entry.id   AF-A0A970L5Z9-F1
#
_cell.length_a   1.000
_cell.length_b   1.000
_cell.length_c   1.000
_cell.angle_alpha   90.00
_cell.angle_beta   90.00
_cell.angle_gamma   90.00
#
_symmetry.space_group_name_H-M   'P 1'
#
loop_
_entity.id
_entity.type
_entity.pdbx_description
1 polymer ?
#
loop_
_entity_poly.entity_id
_entity_poly.type
_entity_poly.pdbx_seq_one_letter_code
_entity_poly.pdbx_strand_id
1 'polypeptide(L)'
;LKASFFKYGEYADQQKAENAFRNLSSASADQWEERAGILMENQIWLYRSNTGNYTKIRIISVLKEDRALQEYVRCTFEWAYQPDGTLSFPGK
;
A
#
# COMPACT_ATOMS: atom_id res chain seq x y z
N LEU A 1 4.64 -5.70 -19.07
CA LEU A 1 4.79 -5.64 -17.59
C LEU A 1 3.54 -6.27 -17.00
N LYS A 2 3.63 -7.12 -15.96
CA LYS A 2 2.42 -7.55 -15.26
C LYS A 2 1.95 -6.39 -14.39
N ALA A 3 0.65 -6.08 -14.39
CA ALA A 3 0.09 -5.10 -13.47
C ALA A 3 0.47 -5.46 -12.03
N SER A 4 0.83 -4.51 -11.17
CA SER A 4 1.50 -4.82 -9.89
C SER A 4 0.85 -4.19 -8.67
N PHE A 5 -0.12 -3.29 -8.83
CA PHE A 5 -0.71 -2.55 -7.72
C PHE A 5 -2.20 -2.83 -7.59
N PHE A 6 -2.70 -2.88 -6.35
CA PHE A 6 -4.12 -2.99 -6.05
C PHE A 6 -4.44 -2.13 -4.83
N LYS A 7 -5.39 -1.20 -4.95
CA LYS A 7 -5.87 -0.42 -3.80
C LYS A 7 -6.79 -1.31 -2.98
N TYR A 8 -6.29 -1.81 -1.85
CA TYR A 8 -7.06 -2.69 -0.97
C TYR A 8 -8.16 -1.93 -0.22
N GLY A 9 -7.83 -0.72 0.25
CA GLY A 9 -8.76 0.09 1.01
C GLY A 9 -8.25 1.50 1.26
N GLU A 10 -9.19 2.35 1.64
CA GLU A 10 -8.96 3.74 2.02
C GLU A 10 -9.85 4.02 3.23
N TYR A 11 -9.26 4.53 4.29
CA TYR A 11 -9.91 4.62 5.60
C TYR A 11 -10.03 6.07 6.04
N ALA A 12 -11.08 6.35 6.81
CA ALA A 12 -11.42 7.72 7.24
C ALA A 12 -10.36 8.36 8.14
N ASP A 13 -9.58 7.56 8.87
CA ASP A 13 -8.62 8.03 9.86
C ASP A 13 -7.45 7.06 10.02
N GLN A 14 -6.39 7.57 10.66
CA GLN A 14 -5.15 6.82 10.92
C GLN A 14 -5.41 5.55 11.72
N GLN A 15 -6.25 5.61 12.75
CA GLN A 15 -6.48 4.49 13.65
C GLN A 15 -7.15 3.33 12.92
N LYS A 16 -8.14 3.61 12.06
CA LYS A 16 -8.81 2.60 11.24
C LYS A 16 -7.87 2.00 10.21
N ALA A 17 -7.06 2.81 9.54
CA ALA A 17 -6.07 2.31 8.57
C ALA A 17 -5.03 1.41 9.25
N GLU A 18 -4.53 1.81 10.42
CA GLU A 18 -3.57 1.03 11.20
C GLU A 18 -4.17 -0.30 11.65
N ASN A 19 -5.37 -0.27 12.24
CA ASN A 19 -6.05 -1.49 12.69
C ASN A 19 -6.32 -2.44 11.51
N ALA A 20 -6.80 -1.91 10.38
CA ALA A 20 -7.04 -2.71 9.18
C ALA A 20 -5.73 -3.31 8.65
N PHE A 21 -4.64 -2.53 8.61
CA PHE A 21 -3.34 -3.02 8.14
C PHE A 21 -2.77 -4.13 9.02
N ARG A 22 -2.83 -3.96 10.35
CA ARG A 22 -2.35 -4.96 11.31
C ARG A 22 -3.17 -6.25 11.23
N ASN A 23 -4.48 -6.13 11.12
CA ASN A 23 -5.41 -7.27 11.09
C ASN A 23 -5.58 -7.90 9.71
N LEU A 24 -5.01 -7.32 8.65
CA LEU A 24 -5.04 -7.88 7.30
C LEU A 24 -4.18 -9.14 7.23
N SER A 25 -4.77 -10.28 7.55
CA SER A 25 -4.15 -11.61 7.53
C SER A 25 -4.37 -12.36 6.22
N SER A 26 -5.42 -12.00 5.47
CA SER A 26 -5.70 -12.55 4.14
C SER A 26 -6.36 -11.49 3.27
N ALA A 27 -5.98 -11.44 2.00
CA ALA A 27 -6.53 -10.51 1.03
C ALA A 27 -6.95 -11.23 -0.26
N SER A 28 -7.91 -10.64 -0.96
CA SER A 28 -8.25 -10.96 -2.34
C SER A 28 -8.09 -9.70 -3.20
N ALA A 29 -7.73 -9.90 -4.47
CA ALA A 29 -7.51 -8.81 -5.42
C ALA A 29 -7.94 -9.25 -6.82
N ASP A 30 -8.97 -8.60 -7.35
CA ASP A 30 -9.61 -9.02 -8.60
C ASP A 30 -8.98 -8.36 -9.83
N GLN A 31 -8.66 -7.07 -9.75
CA GLN A 31 -8.15 -6.28 -10.86
C GLN A 31 -6.90 -5.49 -10.43
N TRP A 32 -5.75 -5.89 -10.95
CA TRP A 32 -4.47 -5.24 -10.67
C TRP A 32 -4.20 -4.13 -11.69
N GLU A 33 -3.61 -3.03 -11.23
CA GLU A 33 -3.21 -1.88 -12.02
C GLU A 33 -1.70 -1.86 -12.28
N GLU A 34 -1.29 -1.32 -13.42
CA GLU A 34 0.13 -1.22 -13.80
C GLU A 34 0.94 -0.30 -12.88
N ARG A 35 0.28 0.68 -12.27
CA ARG A 35 0.85 1.68 -11.36
C ARG A 35 -0.11 1.93 -10.21
N ALA A 36 0.41 2.38 -9.08
CA ALA A 36 -0.43 2.93 -8.03
C ALA A 36 -1.13 4.20 -8.55
N GLY A 37 -2.39 4.38 -8.17
CA GLY A 37 -3.13 5.62 -8.38
C GLY A 37 -2.63 6.75 -7.48
N ILE A 38 -3.48 7.78 -7.26
CA ILE A 38 -3.16 8.89 -6.36
C ILE A 38 -2.97 8.36 -4.94
N LEU A 39 -1.77 8.58 -4.39
CA LEU A 39 -1.45 8.25 -3.01
C LEU A 39 -2.10 9.27 -2.07
N MET A 40 -2.86 8.76 -1.11
CA MET A 40 -3.46 9.52 -0.03
C MET A 40 -3.15 8.84 1.30
N GLU A 41 -3.19 9.61 2.38
CA GLU A 41 -3.05 9.08 3.73
C GLU A 41 -4.14 8.04 4.00
N ASN A 42 -3.86 7.12 4.91
CA ASN A 42 -4.82 6.09 5.34
C ASN A 42 -5.26 5.15 4.21
N GLN A 43 -4.44 4.98 3.17
CA GLN A 43 -4.64 3.95 2.15
C GLN A 43 -3.83 2.69 2.47
N ILE A 44 -4.41 1.54 2.13
CA ILE A 44 -3.70 0.26 2.08
C ILE A 44 -3.64 -0.20 0.63
N TRP A 45 -2.44 -0.57 0.20
CA TRP A 45 -2.14 -1.11 -1.12
C TRP A 45 -1.58 -2.51 -1.01
N LEU A 46 -1.94 -3.36 -1.97
CA LEU A 46 -1.21 -4.60 -2.23
C LEU A 46 -0.30 -4.37 -3.42
N TYR A 47 0.92 -4.88 -3.30
CA TYR A 47 1.90 -4.91 -4.37
C TYR A 47 2.24 -6.38 -4.67
N ARG A 48 2.35 -6.74 -5.95
CA ARG A 48 2.88 -8.02 -6.39
C ARG A 48 4.15 -7.85 -7.21
N SER A 49 5.20 -8.57 -6.82
CA SER A 49 6.49 -8.55 -7.50
C SER A 49 6.45 -9.37 -8.80
N ASN A 50 7.45 -9.17 -9.65
CA ASN A 50 7.64 -9.99 -10.85
C ASN A 50 7.92 -11.47 -10.54
N THR A 51 8.34 -11.79 -9.31
CA THR A 51 8.61 -13.16 -8.83
C THR A 51 7.42 -13.81 -8.13
N GLY A 52 6.24 -13.17 -8.11
CA GLY A 52 5.03 -13.74 -7.53
C GLY A 52 4.88 -13.57 -6.01
N ASN A 53 5.68 -12.68 -5.40
CA ASN A 53 5.58 -12.39 -3.97
C ASN A 53 4.75 -11.13 -3.73
N TYR A 54 4.12 -11.04 -2.56
CA TYR A 54 3.18 -9.97 -2.25
C TYR A 54 3.66 -9.10 -1.09
N THR A 55 3.27 -7.83 -1.09
CA THR A 55 3.52 -6.90 0.00
C THR A 55 2.25 -6.11 0.27
N LYS A 56 1.84 -6.00 1.54
CA LYS A 56 0.87 -4.98 1.95
C LYS A 56 1.61 -3.71 2.36
N ILE A 57 1.10 -2.57 1.95
CA ILE A 57 1.69 -1.24 2.19
C ILE A 57 0.60 -0.36 2.79
N ARG A 58 0.87 0.35 3.87
CA ARG A 58 -0.01 1.41 4.40
C ARG A 58 0.65 2.76 4.24
N ILE A 59 -0.04 3.70 3.59
CA ILE A 59 0.40 5.08 3.48
C ILE A 59 0.10 5.80 4.80
N ILE A 60 1.17 6.25 5.46
CA ILE A 60 1.11 6.93 6.77
C ILE A 60 0.89 8.43 6.58
N SER A 61 1.65 9.06 5.68
CA SER A 61 1.52 10.50 5.41
C SER A 61 1.96 10.84 4.00
N VAL A 62 1.32 11.84 3.40
CA VAL A 62 1.69 12.40 2.09
C VAL A 62 1.81 13.92 2.21
N LEU A 63 3.04 14.41 2.21
CA LEU A 63 3.35 15.84 2.22
C LEU A 63 3.62 16.30 0.79
N LYS A 64 2.92 17.35 0.35
CA LYS A 64 3.11 18.01 -0.95
C LYS A 64 3.46 19.47 -0.67
N GLU A 65 4.60 19.93 -1.17
CA GLU A 65 5.12 21.27 -0.92
C GLU A 65 5.76 21.82 -2.21
N ASP A 66 5.60 23.12 -2.42
CA ASP A 66 6.43 23.85 -3.38
C ASP A 66 7.67 24.35 -2.65
N ARG A 67 8.84 23.81 -2.99
CA ARG A 67 10.11 24.21 -2.38
C ARG A 67 10.88 25.06 -3.35
N ALA A 68 10.95 26.37 -3.11
CA ALA A 68 11.72 27.38 -3.84
C ALA A 68 11.67 27.28 -5.38
N LEU A 69 12.32 26.27 -5.98
CA LEU A 69 12.44 26.04 -7.42
C LEU A 69 11.91 24.67 -7.89
N GLN A 70 11.34 23.82 -7.03
CA GLN A 70 10.85 22.50 -7.43
C GLN A 70 9.62 22.05 -6.63
N GLU A 71 8.76 21.32 -7.32
CA GLU A 71 7.69 20.53 -6.69
C GLU A 71 8.32 19.42 -5.84
N TYR A 72 7.89 19.31 -4.58
CA TYR A 72 8.39 18.31 -3.64
C TYR A 72 7.25 17.48 -3.07
N VAL A 73 7.45 16.16 -3.07
CA VAL A 73 6.53 15.22 -2.42
C VAL A 73 7.32 14.29 -1.51
N ARG A 74 6.81 14.08 -0.29
CA ARG A 74 7.28 13.06 0.65
C ARG A 74 6.14 12.13 1.02
N CYS A 75 6.35 10.83 0.79
CA CYS A 75 5.45 9.78 1.23
C CYS A 75 6.14 8.96 2.32
N THR A 76 5.47 8.80 3.46
CA THR A 76 5.89 7.87 4.52
C THR A 76 4.91 6.71 4.52
N PHE A 77 5.42 5.48 4.55
CA PHE A 77 4.61 4.28 4.55
C PHE A 77 5.25 3.18 5.42
N GLU A 78 4.42 2.26 5.90
CA GLU A 78 4.88 0.98 6.44
C GLU A 78 4.50 -0.16 5.50
N TRP A 79 5.20 -1.29 5.60
CA TRP A 79 4.97 -2.44 4.74
C TRP A 79 5.21 -3.76 5.47
N ALA A 80 4.61 -4.83 4.95
CA ALA A 80 4.89 -6.20 5.35
C ALA A 80 4.95 -7.08 4.09
N TYR A 81 6.09 -7.75 3.91
CA TYR A 81 6.35 -8.64 2.78
C TYR A 81 5.95 -10.07 3.10
N GLN A 82 5.35 -10.73 2.12
CA GLN A 82 4.97 -12.13 2.18
C GLN A 82 5.91 -12.98 1.32
N PRO A 83 6.81 -13.76 1.95
CA PRO A 83 7.83 -14.51 1.22
C PRO A 83 7.31 -15.79 0.55
N ASP A 84 6.16 -16.32 0.97
CA ASP A 84 5.61 -17.59 0.44
C ASP A 84 4.78 -17.45 -0.84
N GLY A 85 4.65 -16.22 -1.36
CA GLY A 85 3.88 -15.96 -2.58
C GLY A 85 2.37 -16.05 -2.43
N THR A 86 1.84 -16.12 -1.21
CA THR A 86 0.39 -16.06 -0.96
C THR A 86 -0.07 -14.63 -0.66
N LEU A 87 -1.38 -14.40 -0.73
CA LEU A 87 -2.02 -13.19 -0.19
C LEU A 87 -2.41 -13.33 1.29
N SER A 88 -1.79 -14.27 1.99
CA SER A 88 -1.93 -14.45 3.43
C SER A 88 -0.75 -13.77 4.10
N PHE A 89 -1.01 -12.71 4.86
CA PHE A 89 0.05 -11.97 5.55
C PHE A 89 0.14 -12.45 7.01
N PRO A 90 1.34 -12.62 7.57
CA PRO A 90 1.50 -12.92 8.98
C PRO A 90 0.85 -11.81 9.80
N GLY A 91 0.04 -12.21 10.78
CA GLY A 91 -0.39 -11.32 11.84
C GLY A 91 0.85 -10.81 12.59
N LYS A 92 0.79 -9.57 13.05
CA LYS A 92 1.74 -9.08 14.04
C LYS A 92 1.29 -9.47 15.44
#